data_AF-A0A539DA97-F1
#
_entry.id   AF-A0A539DA97-F1
#
_cell.length_a   1.000
_cell.length_b   1.000
_cell.length_c   1.000
_cell.angle_alpha   90.00
_cell.angle_beta   90.00
_cell.angle_gamma   90.00
#
_symmetry.space_group_name_H-M   'P 1'
#
loop_
_entity.id
_entity.type
_entity.pdbx_description
1 polymer ?
#
loop_
_entity_poly.entity_id
_entity_poly.type
_entity_poly.pdbx_seq_one_letter_code
_entity_poly.pdbx_strand_id
1 'polypeptide(L)'
;MPDALIVPEPDEDDRLNAVAFGSATALRGRGFAASVQPELVELVAGARHLDPIMDPSEVERALVGAALAPPINLLSSQERVRGSARQDWALASAMAGLLIVSPLVLTAVAAARDDADARAATAAARAEVERVAPDLAALPDPVEALRQRVRAAPPPGGVVGATAALFAAVEGVEGAELDLLIVDPAAGMKASVTHAGYQDTQTIARAMRANGFEVTETAALDDRGRIVSDITIGSAR
;
A
#
# COMPACT_ATOMS: atom_id res chain seq x y z
N MET A 1 -1.47 47.44 -31.28
CA MET A 1 -0.74 47.87 -30.08
C MET A 1 -1.74 47.99 -28.94
N PRO A 2 -1.35 47.70 -27.68
CA PRO A 2 -2.18 48.03 -26.52
C PRO A 2 -2.51 49.54 -26.47
N ASP A 3 -3.77 49.88 -26.19
CA ASP A 3 -4.27 51.27 -26.21
C ASP A 3 -3.51 52.19 -25.24
N ALA A 4 -3.02 51.63 -24.14
CA ALA A 4 -2.22 52.34 -23.14
C ALA A 4 -0.84 52.81 -23.64
N LEU A 5 -0.42 52.39 -24.84
CA LEU A 5 0.86 52.75 -25.46
C LEU A 5 0.70 53.73 -26.64
N ILE A 6 -0.52 54.19 -26.92
CA ILE A 6 -0.83 55.02 -28.10
C ILE A 6 -0.85 56.51 -27.76
N VAL A 7 -1.35 56.87 -26.57
CA VAL A 7 -1.52 58.26 -26.14
C VAL A 7 -1.05 58.40 -24.68
N PRO A 8 -0.35 59.49 -24.31
CA PRO A 8 0.10 59.74 -22.94
C PRO A 8 -1.08 60.03 -22.02
N GLU A 9 -0.91 59.70 -20.75
CA GLU A 9 -1.87 60.03 -19.70
C GLU A 9 -1.92 61.56 -19.51
N PRO A 10 -3.11 62.18 -19.47
CA PRO A 10 -3.23 63.59 -19.14
C PRO A 10 -2.86 63.85 -17.68
N ASP A 11 -2.37 65.04 -17.38
CA ASP A 11 -1.95 65.43 -16.03
C ASP A 11 -3.14 65.57 -15.06
N GLU A 12 -4.35 65.83 -15.58
CA GLU A 12 -5.57 66.03 -14.82
C GLU A 12 -6.53 64.83 -14.95
N ASP A 13 -7.09 64.39 -13.82
CA ASP A 13 -7.91 63.17 -13.70
C ASP A 13 -9.26 63.23 -14.45
N ASP A 14 -9.77 64.44 -14.70
CA ASP A 14 -11.04 64.71 -15.38
C ASP A 14 -10.91 64.91 -16.90
N ARG A 15 -9.70 64.71 -17.45
CA ARG A 15 -9.39 64.90 -18.87
C ARG A 15 -9.08 63.58 -19.57
N LEU A 16 -9.36 63.56 -20.86
CA LEU A 16 -9.10 62.46 -21.76
C LEU A 16 -8.40 62.99 -23.01
N ASN A 17 -7.17 62.54 -23.23
CA ASN A 17 -6.48 62.78 -24.50
C ASN A 17 -7.10 61.89 -25.57
N ALA A 18 -7.44 62.47 -26.72
CA ALA A 18 -8.03 61.78 -27.85
C ALA A 18 -7.16 61.93 -29.10
N VAL A 19 -6.78 60.81 -29.72
CA VAL A 19 -6.02 60.78 -30.98
C VAL A 19 -6.76 59.93 -31.99
N ALA A 20 -6.96 60.46 -33.19
CA ALA A 20 -7.49 59.69 -34.32
C ALA A 20 -6.40 58.72 -34.82
N PHE A 21 -6.70 57.42 -34.82
CA PHE A 21 -5.82 56.37 -35.28
C PHE A 21 -6.54 55.47 -36.29
N GLY A 22 -6.37 55.79 -37.57
CA GLY A 22 -7.07 55.09 -38.65
C GLY A 22 -8.58 55.29 -38.55
N SER A 23 -9.34 54.20 -38.40
CA SER A 23 -10.80 54.22 -38.27
C SER A 23 -11.31 54.28 -36.82
N ALA A 24 -10.41 54.37 -35.84
CA ALA A 24 -10.74 54.41 -34.42
C ALA A 24 -10.13 55.65 -33.75
N THR A 25 -10.70 56.06 -32.64
CA THR A 25 -10.17 57.11 -31.77
C THR A 25 -9.62 56.46 -30.51
N ALA A 26 -8.32 56.62 -30.28
CA ALA A 26 -7.68 56.18 -29.04
C ALA A 26 -7.92 57.24 -27.96
N LEU A 27 -8.48 56.81 -26.84
CA LEU A 27 -8.73 57.62 -25.65
C LEU A 27 -7.78 57.20 -24.54
N ARG A 28 -7.17 58.18 -23.88
CA ARG A 28 -6.34 57.96 -22.70
C ARG A 28 -6.71 58.90 -21.58
N GLY A 29 -6.96 58.31 -20.41
CA GLY A 29 -7.12 59.00 -19.13
C GLY A 29 -6.34 58.28 -18.04
N ARG A 30 -6.43 58.78 -16.81
CA ARG A 30 -5.79 58.14 -15.67
C ARG A 30 -6.40 56.78 -15.38
N GLY A 31 -5.57 55.73 -15.41
CA GLY A 31 -6.03 54.35 -15.29
C GLY A 31 -6.99 53.88 -16.39
N PHE A 32 -7.16 54.65 -17.47
CA PHE A 32 -8.13 54.38 -18.54
C PHE A 32 -7.45 54.45 -19.90
N ALA A 33 -7.64 53.43 -20.73
CA ALA A 33 -7.23 53.46 -22.13
C ALA A 33 -8.24 52.64 -22.94
N ALA A 34 -8.73 53.20 -24.04
CA ALA A 34 -9.66 52.51 -24.92
C ALA A 34 -9.57 53.04 -26.36
N SER A 35 -9.54 52.12 -27.33
CA SER A 35 -9.82 52.42 -28.72
C SER A 35 -11.32 52.29 -28.99
N VAL A 36 -11.95 53.38 -29.38
CA VAL A 36 -13.41 53.44 -29.63
C VAL A 36 -13.70 53.93 -31.04
N GLN A 37 -14.88 53.60 -31.57
CA GLN A 37 -15.34 54.19 -32.82
C GLN A 37 -15.58 55.70 -32.61
N PRO A 38 -15.30 56.57 -33.61
CA PRO A 38 -15.43 58.02 -33.46
C PRO A 38 -16.81 58.46 -32.94
N GLU A 39 -17.87 57.77 -33.37
CA GLU A 39 -19.27 58.03 -32.97
C GLU A 39 -19.56 57.71 -31.50
N LEU A 40 -18.72 56.88 -30.85
CA LEU A 40 -18.88 56.45 -29.46
C LEU A 40 -17.95 57.21 -28.50
N VAL A 41 -17.10 58.11 -29.02
CA VAL A 41 -16.12 58.86 -28.21
C VAL A 41 -16.81 59.67 -27.12
N GLU A 42 -17.83 60.44 -27.46
CA GLU A 42 -18.57 61.27 -26.49
C GLU A 42 -19.28 60.41 -25.44
N LEU A 43 -19.84 59.28 -25.86
CA LEU A 43 -20.52 58.34 -24.94
C LEU A 43 -19.54 57.72 -23.94
N VAL A 44 -18.34 57.37 -24.37
CA VAL A 44 -17.31 56.75 -23.52
C VAL A 44 -16.58 57.78 -22.67
N ALA A 45 -16.44 59.02 -23.16
CA ALA A 45 -15.89 60.13 -22.39
C ALA A 45 -16.76 60.47 -21.16
N GLY A 46 -18.09 60.43 -21.33
CA GLY A 46 -19.04 60.75 -20.27
C GLY A 46 -18.92 62.21 -19.87
N ALA A 47 -18.69 62.47 -18.58
CA ALA A 47 -18.50 63.84 -18.06
C ALA A 47 -17.06 64.38 -18.17
N ARG A 48 -16.12 63.58 -18.68
CA ARG A 48 -14.70 63.96 -18.77
C ARG A 48 -14.45 64.86 -19.98
N HIS A 49 -13.57 65.84 -19.82
CA HIS A 49 -13.22 66.76 -20.91
C HIS A 49 -12.32 66.06 -21.93
N LEU A 50 -12.61 66.24 -23.22
CA LEU A 50 -11.87 65.64 -24.32
C LEU A 50 -10.87 66.64 -24.87
N ASP A 51 -9.59 66.27 -24.87
CA ASP A 51 -8.51 67.03 -25.51
C ASP A 51 -8.06 66.34 -26.79
N PRO A 52 -8.53 66.81 -27.95
CA PRO A 52 -8.11 66.25 -29.23
C PRO A 52 -6.69 66.70 -29.56
N ILE A 53 -5.78 65.74 -29.70
CA ILE A 53 -4.43 65.99 -30.22
C ILE A 53 -4.48 65.79 -31.74
N MET A 54 -4.53 66.89 -32.47
CA MET A 54 -4.71 66.89 -33.93
C MET A 54 -3.40 67.14 -34.68
N ASP A 55 -2.38 67.72 -34.03
CA ASP A 55 -1.09 67.98 -34.66
C ASP A 55 -0.28 66.67 -34.78
N PRO A 56 0.08 66.24 -36.01
CA PRO A 56 0.91 65.06 -36.20
C PRO A 56 2.24 65.10 -35.43
N SER A 57 2.83 66.29 -35.25
CA SER A 57 4.10 66.45 -34.53
C SER A 57 3.97 66.17 -33.02
N GLU A 58 2.81 66.50 -32.45
CA GLU A 58 2.48 66.23 -31.05
C GLU A 58 2.15 64.75 -30.84
N VAL A 59 1.44 64.13 -31.77
CA VAL A 59 1.18 62.68 -31.76
C VAL A 59 2.47 61.88 -31.82
N GLU A 60 3.41 62.26 -32.70
CA GLU A 60 4.70 61.57 -32.80
C GLU A 60 5.52 61.71 -31.50
N ARG A 61 5.58 62.90 -30.92
CA ARG A 61 6.26 63.17 -29.65
C ARG A 61 5.64 62.38 -28.49
N ALA A 62 4.32 62.30 -28.46
CA ALA A 62 3.54 61.50 -27.52
C ALA A 62 3.85 60.00 -27.62
N LEU A 63 3.91 59.45 -28.84
CA LEU A 63 4.26 58.05 -29.08
C LEU A 63 5.70 57.73 -28.67
N VAL A 64 6.65 58.63 -28.98
CA VAL A 64 8.05 58.49 -28.55
C VAL A 64 8.15 58.49 -27.01
N GLY A 65 7.42 59.38 -26.33
CA GLY A 65 7.36 59.41 -24.86
C GLY A 65 6.80 58.10 -24.27
N ALA A 66 5.70 57.60 -24.82
CA ALA A 66 5.10 56.33 -24.39
C ALA A 66 6.02 55.11 -24.64
N ALA A 67 6.83 55.15 -25.69
CA ALA A 67 7.81 54.11 -26.00
C ALA A 67 9.04 54.13 -25.09
N LEU A 68 9.50 55.32 -24.68
CA LEU A 68 10.66 55.48 -23.79
C LEU A 68 10.34 55.17 -22.32
N ALA A 69 9.09 55.39 -21.88
CA ALA A 69 8.65 55.13 -20.52
C ALA A 69 7.31 54.36 -20.50
N PRO A 70 7.30 53.09 -20.94
CA PRO A 70 6.06 52.33 -21.02
C PRO A 70 5.51 52.06 -19.60
N PRO A 71 4.21 52.26 -19.34
CA PRO A 71 3.60 51.96 -18.03
C PRO A 71 3.66 50.47 -17.69
N ILE A 72 3.79 49.60 -18.70
CA ILE A 72 3.97 48.16 -18.55
C ILE A 72 5.22 47.75 -19.33
N ASN A 73 6.31 47.49 -18.61
CA ASN A 73 7.53 46.93 -19.20
C ASN A 73 7.45 45.39 -19.19
N LEU A 74 7.12 44.78 -20.33
CA LEU A 74 7.03 43.31 -20.45
C LEU A 74 8.41 42.62 -20.39
N LEU A 75 9.50 43.36 -20.56
CA LEU A 75 10.86 42.83 -20.52
C LEU A 75 11.41 42.69 -19.09
N SER A 76 10.82 43.37 -18.10
CA SER A 76 11.21 43.22 -16.68
C SER A 76 10.82 41.85 -16.10
N SER A 77 9.91 41.13 -16.74
CA SER A 77 9.55 39.75 -16.38
C SER A 77 10.69 38.73 -16.54
N GLN A 78 11.78 39.10 -17.25
CA GLN A 78 12.99 38.28 -17.35
C GLN A 78 13.98 38.47 -16.20
N GLU A 79 13.75 39.45 -15.31
CA GLU A 79 14.54 39.60 -14.08
C GLU A 79 14.07 38.58 -13.04
N ARG A 80 14.38 37.32 -13.38
CA ARG A 80 14.48 36.11 -12.56
C ARG A 80 14.31 36.37 -11.06
N VAL A 81 13.28 35.75 -10.48
CA VAL A 81 13.12 35.47 -9.04
C VAL A 81 14.44 34.93 -8.49
N ARG A 82 15.34 35.81 -8.06
CA ARG A 82 16.66 35.50 -7.49
C ARG A 82 16.63 35.53 -5.96
N GLY A 83 15.49 35.16 -5.37
CA GLY A 83 15.24 35.32 -3.94
C GLY A 83 14.63 34.09 -3.27
N SER A 84 15.17 32.88 -3.47
CA SER A 84 14.83 31.70 -2.62
C SER A 84 15.70 30.45 -2.80
N ALA A 85 16.72 30.44 -3.66
CA ALA A 85 17.43 29.22 -4.04
C ALA A 85 17.94 28.35 -2.86
N ARG A 86 18.27 28.96 -1.73
CA ARG A 86 18.74 28.25 -0.52
C ARG A 86 17.59 27.57 0.24
N GLN A 87 16.41 28.18 0.26
CA GLN A 87 15.20 27.61 0.86
C GLN A 87 14.62 26.49 -0.01
N ASP A 88 14.73 26.62 -1.33
CA ASP A 88 14.30 25.59 -2.28
C ASP A 88 15.16 24.32 -2.18
N TRP A 89 16.47 24.46 -1.95
CA TRP A 89 17.38 23.32 -1.72
C TRP A 89 17.16 22.64 -0.36
N ALA A 90 16.78 23.39 0.67
CA ALA A 90 16.44 22.82 1.97
C ALA A 90 15.16 21.97 1.88
N LEU A 91 14.14 22.45 1.14
CA LEU A 91 12.92 21.69 0.89
C LEU A 91 13.19 20.43 0.04
N ALA A 92 14.00 20.57 -1.01
CA ALA A 92 14.35 19.44 -1.88
C ALA A 92 15.13 18.35 -1.12
N SER A 93 16.07 18.74 -0.25
CA SER A 93 16.83 17.77 0.56
C SER A 93 15.95 17.11 1.64
N ALA A 94 15.02 17.85 2.25
CA ALA A 94 14.03 17.28 3.17
C ALA A 94 13.11 16.27 2.47
N MET A 95 12.63 16.57 1.26
CA MET A 95 11.82 15.65 0.47
C MET A 95 12.60 14.41 0.04
N ALA A 96 13.85 14.57 -0.40
CA ALA A 96 14.71 13.43 -0.72
C ALA A 96 14.97 12.54 0.51
N GLY A 97 15.21 13.16 1.68
CA GLY A 97 15.33 12.44 2.94
C GLY A 97 14.07 11.68 3.32
N LEU A 98 12.90 12.30 3.19
CA LEU A 98 11.62 11.65 3.45
C LEU A 98 11.38 10.46 2.50
N LEU A 99 11.80 10.59 1.24
CA LEU A 99 11.66 9.53 0.24
C LEU A 99 12.57 8.33 0.54
N ILE A 100 13.78 8.58 1.04
CA ILE A 100 14.70 7.52 1.52
C ILE A 100 14.16 6.85 2.80
N VAL A 101 13.56 7.61 3.70
CA VAL A 101 13.02 7.10 4.98
C VAL A 101 11.68 6.37 4.80
N SER A 102 10.89 6.73 3.78
CA SER A 102 9.59 6.13 3.46
C SER A 102 9.56 4.59 3.50
N PRO A 103 10.44 3.85 2.78
CA PRO A 103 10.43 2.38 2.84
C PRO A 103 10.73 1.82 4.24
N LEU A 104 11.55 2.51 5.05
CA LEU A 104 11.81 2.12 6.44
C LEU A 104 10.59 2.32 7.34
N VAL A 105 9.85 3.41 7.12
CA VAL A 105 8.61 3.66 7.86
C VAL A 105 7.55 2.63 7.50
N LEU A 106 7.40 2.29 6.22
CA LEU A 106 6.45 1.27 5.78
C LEU A 106 6.77 -0.11 6.37
N THR A 107 8.05 -0.50 6.39
CA THR A 107 8.47 -1.76 7.01
C THR A 107 8.29 -1.75 8.52
N ALA A 108 8.58 -0.64 9.20
CA ALA A 108 8.34 -0.51 10.63
C ALA A 108 6.85 -0.61 11.00
N VAL A 109 5.97 0.02 10.21
CA VAL A 109 4.52 -0.05 10.40
C VAL A 109 4.00 -1.46 10.15
N ALA A 110 4.49 -2.13 9.10
CA ALA A 110 4.13 -3.53 8.83
C ALA A 110 4.55 -4.44 9.99
N ALA A 111 5.80 -4.32 10.47
CA ALA A 111 6.30 -5.09 11.60
C ALA A 111 5.50 -4.82 12.89
N ALA A 112 5.14 -3.56 13.15
CA ALA A 112 4.32 -3.22 14.32
C ALA A 112 2.90 -3.81 14.23
N ARG A 113 2.32 -3.86 13.02
CA ARG A 113 1.03 -4.49 12.79
C ARG A 113 1.10 -6.00 12.97
N ASP A 114 2.11 -6.64 12.39
CA ASP A 114 2.30 -8.09 12.50
C ASP A 114 2.50 -8.51 13.96
N ASP A 115 3.25 -7.72 14.74
CA ASP A 115 3.42 -7.94 16.18
C ASP A 115 2.12 -7.74 16.97
N ALA A 116 1.30 -6.73 16.61
CA ALA A 116 -0.02 -6.54 17.21
C ALA A 116 -0.97 -7.70 16.91
N ASP A 117 -1.01 -8.17 15.66
CA ASP A 117 -1.84 -9.29 15.22
C ASP A 117 -1.39 -10.60 15.89
N ALA A 118 -0.08 -10.83 16.03
CA ALA A 118 0.49 -11.99 16.74
C ALA A 118 0.12 -12.00 18.23
N ARG A 119 0.15 -10.83 18.89
CA ARG A 119 -0.28 -10.70 20.29
C ARG A 119 -1.77 -10.96 20.45
N ALA A 120 -2.59 -10.42 19.54
CA ALA A 120 -4.04 -10.65 19.55
C ALA A 120 -4.37 -12.14 19.36
N ALA A 121 -3.72 -12.82 18.42
CA ALA A 121 -3.88 -14.25 18.20
C ALA A 121 -3.44 -15.08 19.42
N THR A 122 -2.35 -14.69 20.07
CA THR A 122 -1.86 -15.36 21.29
C THR A 122 -2.85 -15.20 22.45
N ALA A 123 -3.41 -14.00 22.63
CA ALA A 123 -4.42 -13.74 23.65
C ALA A 123 -5.71 -14.55 23.39
N ALA A 124 -6.17 -14.58 22.14
CA ALA A 124 -7.34 -15.38 21.75
C ALA A 124 -7.12 -16.88 21.99
N ALA A 125 -5.95 -17.41 21.64
CA ALA A 125 -5.60 -18.81 21.87
C ALA A 125 -5.60 -19.16 23.38
N ARG A 126 -5.05 -18.28 24.23
CA ARG A 126 -5.05 -18.48 25.69
C ARG A 126 -6.47 -18.45 26.27
N ALA A 127 -7.29 -17.49 25.86
CA ALA A 127 -8.68 -17.40 26.30
C ALA A 127 -9.48 -18.66 25.93
N GLU A 128 -9.20 -19.24 24.76
CA GLU A 128 -9.84 -20.49 24.34
C GLU A 128 -9.35 -21.70 25.16
N VAL A 129 -8.06 -21.77 25.49
CA VAL A 129 -7.54 -22.80 26.40
C VAL A 129 -8.19 -22.69 27.77
N GLU A 130 -8.31 -21.49 28.33
CA GLU A 130 -9.02 -21.25 29.60
C GLU A 130 -10.47 -21.75 29.57
N ARG A 131 -11.15 -21.60 28.44
CA ARG A 131 -12.54 -22.03 28.24
C ARG A 131 -12.67 -23.56 28.15
N VAL A 132 -11.75 -24.23 27.46
CA VAL A 132 -11.86 -25.67 27.12
C VAL A 132 -11.15 -26.56 28.14
N ALA A 133 -10.01 -26.12 28.66
CA ALA A 133 -9.13 -26.88 29.56
C ALA A 133 -8.58 -25.97 30.68
N PRO A 134 -9.43 -25.60 31.65
CA PRO A 134 -9.05 -24.68 32.73
C PRO A 134 -7.93 -25.23 33.63
N ASP A 135 -7.75 -26.56 33.66
CA ASP A 135 -6.64 -27.25 34.31
C ASP A 135 -5.29 -26.93 33.67
N LEU A 136 -5.25 -26.71 32.35
CA LEU A 136 -4.02 -26.37 31.61
C LEU A 136 -3.72 -24.87 31.63
N ALA A 137 -4.71 -24.02 31.89
CA ALA A 137 -4.55 -22.57 31.95
C ALA A 137 -3.59 -22.10 33.05
N ALA A 138 -3.43 -22.90 34.11
CA ALA A 138 -2.52 -22.59 35.23
C ALA A 138 -1.04 -22.85 34.92
N LEU A 139 -0.72 -23.47 33.76
CA LEU A 139 0.65 -23.78 33.37
C LEU A 139 1.36 -22.56 32.74
N PRO A 140 2.70 -22.53 32.78
CA PRO A 140 3.49 -21.42 32.19
C PRO A 140 3.26 -21.22 30.68
N ASP A 141 2.97 -22.31 29.94
CA ASP A 141 2.57 -22.26 28.54
C ASP A 141 1.33 -23.15 28.30
N PRO A 142 0.12 -22.58 28.41
CA PRO A 142 -1.12 -23.33 28.32
C PRO A 142 -1.41 -23.83 26.90
N VAL A 143 -0.90 -23.13 25.87
CA VAL A 143 -1.12 -23.50 24.47
C VAL A 143 -0.26 -24.71 24.11
N GLU A 144 1.01 -24.73 24.51
CA GLU A 144 1.88 -25.88 24.26
C GLU A 144 1.45 -27.10 25.08
N ALA A 145 0.99 -26.91 26.33
CA ALA A 145 0.42 -27.98 27.14
C ALA A 145 -0.84 -28.60 26.48
N LEU A 146 -1.72 -27.77 25.92
CA LEU A 146 -2.89 -28.26 25.17
C LEU A 146 -2.46 -29.01 23.91
N ARG A 147 -1.49 -28.49 23.13
CA ARG A 147 -0.98 -29.19 21.94
C ARG A 147 -0.38 -30.55 22.30
N GLN A 148 0.37 -30.63 23.38
CA GLN A 148 0.92 -31.90 23.86
C GLN A 148 -0.19 -32.88 24.24
N ARG A 149 -1.23 -32.42 24.95
CA ARG A 149 -2.40 -33.24 25.29
C ARG A 149 -3.17 -33.71 24.06
N VAL A 150 -3.30 -32.87 23.03
CA VAL A 150 -3.95 -33.24 21.76
C VAL A 150 -3.11 -34.23 20.97
N ARG A 151 -1.78 -34.07 20.93
CA ARG A 151 -0.87 -35.06 20.31
C ARG A 151 -0.90 -36.41 21.02
N ALA A 152 -1.07 -36.37 22.34
CA ALA A 152 -1.20 -37.54 23.20
C ALA A 152 -2.63 -38.10 23.25
N ALA A 153 -3.61 -37.41 22.66
CA ALA A 153 -4.99 -37.84 22.72
C ALA A 153 -5.16 -39.16 21.95
N PRO A 154 -5.89 -40.15 22.53
CA PRO A 154 -6.15 -41.39 21.83
C PRO A 154 -6.85 -41.12 20.49
N PRO A 155 -6.51 -41.89 19.45
CA PRO A 155 -7.15 -41.76 18.15
C PRO A 155 -8.67 -42.04 18.26
N PRO A 156 -9.49 -41.52 17.33
CA PRO A 156 -10.96 -41.63 17.39
C PRO A 156 -11.40 -43.10 17.45
N GLY A 157 -12.19 -43.48 18.46
CA GLY A 157 -12.52 -44.89 18.74
C GLY A 157 -11.63 -45.56 19.80
N GLY A 158 -10.66 -44.82 20.35
CA GLY A 158 -9.75 -45.27 21.40
C GLY A 158 -8.67 -46.23 20.88
N VAL A 159 -7.76 -46.60 21.78
CA VAL A 159 -6.64 -47.51 21.49
C VAL A 159 -7.14 -48.82 20.87
N VAL A 160 -8.26 -49.37 21.37
CA VAL A 160 -8.82 -50.63 20.89
C VAL A 160 -9.31 -50.53 19.44
N GLY A 161 -9.96 -49.42 19.07
CA GLY A 161 -10.42 -49.19 17.69
C GLY A 161 -9.26 -49.03 16.71
N ALA A 162 -8.23 -48.27 17.09
CA ALA A 162 -7.03 -48.11 16.28
C ALA A 162 -6.24 -49.42 16.12
N THR A 163 -6.12 -50.23 17.19
CA THR A 163 -5.50 -51.56 17.13
C THR A 163 -6.29 -52.49 16.21
N ALA A 164 -7.62 -52.54 16.33
CA ALA A 164 -8.46 -53.38 15.47
C ALA A 164 -8.36 -52.98 14.00
N ALA A 165 -8.36 -51.67 13.71
CA ALA A 165 -8.18 -51.16 12.35
C ALA A 165 -6.78 -51.48 11.80
N LEU A 166 -5.74 -51.39 12.63
CA LEU A 166 -4.38 -51.76 12.22
C LEU A 166 -4.27 -53.24 11.90
N PHE A 167 -4.80 -54.12 12.76
CA PHE A 167 -4.83 -55.56 12.50
C PHE A 167 -5.57 -55.88 11.20
N ALA A 168 -6.76 -55.30 10.99
CA ALA A 168 -7.51 -55.48 9.75
C ALA A 168 -6.76 -54.95 8.51
N ALA A 169 -6.02 -53.86 8.66
CA ALA A 169 -5.21 -53.28 7.58
C ALA A 169 -3.99 -54.15 7.23
N VAL A 170 -3.32 -54.73 8.23
CA VAL A 170 -2.17 -55.63 8.05
C VAL A 170 -2.64 -56.97 7.46
N GLU A 171 -3.75 -57.54 7.94
CA GLU A 171 -4.34 -58.78 7.38
C GLU A 171 -4.73 -58.64 5.90
N GLY A 172 -5.06 -57.42 5.46
CA GLY A 172 -5.38 -57.12 4.07
C GLY A 172 -4.18 -57.10 3.12
N VAL A 173 -2.94 -57.19 3.65
CA VAL A 173 -1.71 -57.19 2.87
C VAL A 173 -1.01 -58.54 2.99
N GLU A 174 -0.84 -59.22 1.86
CA GLU A 174 -0.21 -60.54 1.83
C GLU A 174 1.27 -60.46 2.24
N GLY A 175 1.65 -61.24 3.26
CA GLY A 175 3.02 -61.26 3.78
C GLY A 175 3.40 -60.08 4.68
N ALA A 176 2.42 -59.25 5.09
CA ALA A 176 2.63 -58.25 6.13
C ALA A 176 2.40 -58.85 7.53
N GLU A 177 3.27 -58.49 8.47
CA GLU A 177 3.23 -58.95 9.86
C GLU A 177 3.43 -57.78 10.80
N LEU A 178 2.65 -57.74 11.89
CA LEU A 178 2.82 -56.77 12.96
C LEU A 178 3.80 -57.34 14.00
N ASP A 179 4.98 -56.74 14.13
CA ASP A 179 6.02 -57.21 15.05
C ASP A 179 5.83 -56.65 16.46
N LEU A 180 5.48 -55.37 16.53
CA LEU A 180 5.41 -54.64 17.79
C LEU A 180 4.32 -53.58 17.72
N LEU A 181 3.58 -53.43 18.81
CA LEU A 181 2.63 -52.34 19.02
C LEU A 181 2.86 -51.76 20.42
N ILE A 182 3.27 -50.50 20.48
CA ILE A 182 3.44 -49.75 21.71
C ILE A 182 2.36 -48.67 21.77
N VAL A 183 1.66 -48.64 22.89
CA VAL A 183 0.69 -47.59 23.19
C VAL A 183 1.26 -46.76 24.33
N ASP A 184 1.67 -45.54 24.00
CA ASP A 184 2.20 -44.59 24.96
C ASP A 184 1.18 -43.46 25.20
N PRO A 185 0.73 -43.23 26.45
CA PRO A 185 -0.22 -42.17 26.76
C PRO A 185 0.33 -40.75 26.59
N ALA A 186 1.62 -40.57 26.37
CA ALA A 186 2.28 -39.29 26.08
C ALA A 186 2.78 -39.19 24.63
N ALA A 187 3.23 -40.30 24.03
CA ALA A 187 3.82 -40.33 22.68
C ALA A 187 2.90 -40.89 21.58
N GLY A 188 1.68 -41.32 21.92
CA GLY A 188 0.71 -41.89 20.98
C GLY A 188 0.92 -43.38 20.71
N MET A 189 0.36 -43.88 19.63
CA MET A 189 0.46 -45.29 19.23
C MET A 189 1.56 -45.47 18.18
N LYS A 190 2.48 -46.39 18.43
CA LYS A 190 3.57 -46.75 17.51
C LYS A 190 3.52 -48.23 17.19
N ALA A 191 3.77 -48.59 15.94
CA ALA A 191 3.81 -49.97 15.51
C ALA A 191 5.02 -50.24 14.61
N SER A 192 5.57 -51.44 14.67
CA SER A 192 6.55 -51.96 13.71
C SER A 192 5.84 -53.01 12.87
N VAL A 193 5.84 -52.83 11.55
CA VAL A 193 5.23 -53.75 10.59
C VAL A 193 6.30 -54.21 9.61
N THR A 194 6.46 -55.53 9.48
CA THR A 194 7.30 -56.13 8.44
C THR A 194 6.46 -56.46 7.22
N HIS A 195 6.90 -56.07 6.02
CA HIS A 195 6.19 -56.30 4.75
C HIS A 195 7.18 -56.60 3.60
N ALA A 196 6.66 -56.94 2.42
CA ALA A 196 7.47 -57.40 1.29
C ALA A 196 7.92 -56.24 0.37
N GLY A 197 7.17 -55.14 0.31
CA GLY A 197 7.50 -54.01 -0.56
C GLY A 197 6.99 -52.68 -0.04
N TYR A 198 7.73 -51.59 -0.33
CA TYR A 198 7.39 -50.22 0.10
C TYR A 198 5.97 -49.73 -0.25
N GLN A 199 5.29 -50.38 -1.21
CA GLN A 199 3.90 -50.05 -1.56
C GLN A 199 2.89 -50.58 -0.53
N ASP A 200 3.26 -51.60 0.24
CA ASP A 200 2.43 -52.23 1.25
C ASP A 200 2.12 -51.27 2.40
N THR A 201 3.11 -50.49 2.85
CA THR A 201 2.90 -49.42 3.84
C THR A 201 1.87 -48.40 3.37
N GLN A 202 1.83 -48.07 2.07
CA GLN A 202 0.82 -47.15 1.53
C GLN A 202 -0.57 -47.78 1.51
N THR A 203 -0.68 -49.08 1.24
CA THR A 203 -1.94 -49.83 1.30
C THR A 203 -2.48 -49.84 2.73
N ILE A 204 -1.62 -50.14 3.72
CA ILE A 204 -1.95 -50.08 5.15
C ILE A 204 -2.40 -48.66 5.54
N ALA A 205 -1.64 -47.63 5.13
CA ALA A 205 -1.99 -46.23 5.43
C ALA A 205 -3.34 -45.81 4.80
N ARG A 206 -3.68 -46.32 3.61
CA ARG A 206 -4.99 -46.06 2.98
C ARG A 206 -6.13 -46.75 3.74
N ALA A 207 -5.95 -48.01 4.13
CA ALA A 207 -6.93 -48.76 4.91
C ALA A 207 -7.18 -48.11 6.29
N MET A 208 -6.11 -47.63 6.93
CA MET A 208 -6.20 -46.89 8.20
C MET A 208 -6.92 -45.54 8.03
N ARG A 209 -6.65 -44.78 6.95
CA ARG A 209 -7.40 -43.54 6.64
C ARG A 209 -8.88 -43.78 6.40
N ALA A 210 -9.27 -44.89 5.78
CA ALA A 210 -10.68 -45.23 5.60
C ALA A 210 -11.42 -45.40 6.94
N ASN A 211 -10.69 -45.70 8.02
CA ASN A 211 -11.20 -45.81 9.37
C ASN A 211 -10.95 -44.54 10.22
N GLY A 212 -10.54 -43.43 9.61
CA GLY A 212 -10.32 -42.14 10.30
C GLY A 212 -8.98 -42.02 11.02
N PHE A 213 -8.01 -42.89 10.72
CA PHE A 213 -6.68 -42.86 11.30
C PHE A 213 -5.63 -42.36 10.31
N GLU A 214 -4.68 -41.57 10.80
CA GLU A 214 -3.52 -41.15 10.02
C GLU A 214 -2.31 -42.00 10.41
N VAL A 215 -1.57 -42.48 9.42
CA VAL A 215 -0.36 -43.28 9.60
C VAL A 215 0.82 -42.49 9.03
N THR A 216 1.83 -42.29 9.86
CA THR A 216 3.09 -41.64 9.48
C THR A 216 4.23 -42.63 9.64
N GLU A 217 4.91 -42.95 8.55
CA GLU A 217 6.14 -43.74 8.58
C GLU A 217 7.28 -42.91 9.17
N THR A 218 7.92 -43.47 10.19
CA THR A 218 8.98 -42.82 10.97
C THR A 218 10.35 -43.38 10.60
N ALA A 219 10.43 -44.67 10.28
CA ALA A 219 11.62 -45.32 9.75
C ALA A 219 11.23 -46.52 8.88
N ALA A 220 12.10 -46.87 7.93
CA ALA A 220 12.02 -48.10 7.15
C ALA A 220 13.41 -48.70 7.01
N LEU A 221 13.56 -49.98 7.30
CA LEU A 221 14.80 -50.73 7.18
C LEU A 221 14.56 -52.00 6.35
N ASP A 222 15.45 -52.27 5.39
CA ASP A 222 15.48 -53.55 4.70
C ASP A 222 16.29 -54.57 5.53
N ASP A 223 15.63 -55.63 5.97
CA ASP A 223 16.26 -56.78 6.63
C ASP A 223 16.01 -58.05 5.81
N ARG A 224 17.06 -58.52 5.13
CA ARG A 224 17.09 -59.79 4.38
C ARG A 224 15.95 -59.96 3.37
N GLY A 225 15.57 -58.88 2.67
CA GLY A 225 14.54 -58.91 1.63
C GLY A 225 13.11 -58.78 2.17
N ARG A 226 12.95 -58.39 3.43
CA ARG A 226 11.70 -57.86 3.98
C ARG A 226 11.97 -56.45 4.53
N ILE A 227 10.98 -55.59 4.46
CA ILE A 227 11.08 -54.21 4.92
C ILE A 227 10.37 -54.10 6.27
N VAL A 228 11.08 -53.66 7.29
CA VAL A 228 10.54 -53.34 8.61
C VAL A 228 10.29 -51.84 8.66
N SER A 229 9.02 -51.45 8.79
CA SER A 229 8.60 -50.06 8.87
C SER A 229 8.07 -49.72 10.27
N ASP A 230 8.68 -48.72 10.90
CA ASP A 230 8.17 -48.09 12.11
C ASP A 230 7.15 -47.02 11.73
N ILE A 231 5.92 -47.17 12.21
CA ILE A 231 4.81 -46.26 11.95
C ILE A 231 4.27 -45.65 13.25
N THR A 232 3.88 -44.38 13.17
CA THR A 232 3.15 -43.68 14.22
C THR A 232 1.70 -43.49 13.76
N ILE A 233 0.74 -43.79 14.63
CA ILE A 233 -0.69 -43.77 14.34
C ILE A 233 -1.33 -42.62 15.14
N GLY A 234 -2.01 -41.73 14.43
CA GLY A 234 -2.74 -40.59 14.97
C GLY A 234 -4.16 -40.48 14.41
N SER A 235 -4.86 -39.43 14.80
CA SER A 235 -6.17 -39.08 14.23
C SER A 235 -6.01 -38.44 12.85
N ALA A 236 -6.75 -38.90 11.85
CA ALA A 236 -6.87 -38.15 10.59
C ALA A 236 -7.58 -36.81 10.86
N ARG A 237 -6.93 -35.70 10.50
CA ARG A 237 -7.53 -34.36 10.56
C ARG A 237 -8.44 -34.09 9.38
#